data_AF-A0A389MVJ9-F1
#
_entry.id   AF-A0A389MVJ9-F1
#
_cell.length_a   1.000
_cell.length_b   1.000
_cell.length_c   1.000
_cell.angle_alpha   90.00
_cell.angle_beta   90.00
_cell.angle_gamma   90.00
#
_symmetry.space_group_name_H-M   'P 1'
#
loop_
_entity.id
_entity.type
_entity.pdbx_description
1 polymer ?
#
loop_
_entity_poly.entity_id
_entity_poly.type
_entity_poly.pdbx_seq_one_letter_code
_entity_poly.pdbx_strand_id
1 'polypeptide(L)'
;MCFDCFKRTRDEFGAVEITPAIVEAARLSKEANHYGPLHVTIEDYSCEDSSLAFCAAQKRDKWTDADRACLVAFQALNENERTHALALADGYLDPSGQVAEAWREWDVPAEEEA
;
A
#
# COMPACT_ATOMS: atom_id res chain seq x y z
N MET A 1 2.18 8.08 1.05
CA MET A 1 3.48 7.94 1.77
C MET A 1 4.66 8.16 0.81
N CYS A 2 5.77 8.75 1.26
CA CYS A 2 7.00 8.86 0.44
C CYS A 2 7.85 7.58 0.49
N PHE A 3 8.78 7.44 -0.46
CA PHE A 3 9.70 6.30 -0.52
C PHE A 3 10.48 6.08 0.80
N ASP A 4 11.03 7.13 1.41
CA ASP A 4 11.80 7.01 2.67
C ASP A 4 10.95 6.48 3.84
N CYS A 5 9.69 6.89 3.92
CA CYS A 5 8.76 6.36 4.92
C CYS A 5 8.47 4.88 4.68
N PHE A 6 8.25 4.48 3.43
CA PHE A 6 8.06 3.07 3.07
C PHE A 6 9.31 2.25 3.40
N LYS A 7 10.49 2.73 3.02
CA LYS A 7 11.78 2.09 3.30
C LYS A 7 11.97 1.87 4.79
N ARG A 8 11.75 2.90 5.62
CA ARG A 8 11.83 2.76 7.09
C ARG A 8 10.88 1.68 7.61
N THR A 9 9.63 1.65 7.14
CA THR A 9 8.67 0.59 7.50
C THR A 9 9.17 -0.79 7.07
N ARG A 10 9.71 -0.92 5.86
CA ARG A 10 10.26 -2.18 5.34
C ARG A 10 11.51 -2.63 6.11
N ASP A 11 12.35 -1.71 6.57
CA ASP A 11 13.53 -2.01 7.39
C ASP A 11 13.13 -2.46 8.81
N GLU A 12 12.07 -1.86 9.38
CA GLU A 12 11.59 -2.19 10.72
C GLU A 12 10.80 -3.51 10.77
N PHE A 13 9.92 -3.74 9.78
CA PHE A 13 8.99 -4.88 9.79
C PHE A 13 9.31 -5.97 8.77
N GLY A 14 10.32 -5.74 7.93
CA GLY A 14 10.77 -6.67 6.90
C GLY A 14 9.99 -6.57 5.60
N ALA A 15 10.65 -7.01 4.52
CA ALA A 15 10.02 -7.20 3.22
C ALA A 15 9.00 -8.35 3.28
N VAL A 16 7.88 -8.20 2.57
CA VAL A 16 6.90 -9.28 2.35
C VAL A 16 7.10 -9.94 0.99
N GLU A 17 6.75 -11.22 0.90
CA GLU A 17 6.63 -11.91 -0.39
C GLU A 17 5.47 -11.31 -1.21
N ILE A 18 5.73 -10.94 -2.47
CA ILE A 18 4.69 -10.39 -3.34
C ILE A 18 3.80 -11.53 -3.86
N THR A 19 2.66 -11.71 -3.20
CA THR A 19 1.65 -12.69 -3.58
C THR A 19 0.69 -12.13 -4.65
N PRO A 20 -0.07 -12.99 -5.36
CA PRO A 20 -1.12 -12.53 -6.26
C PRO A 20 -2.17 -11.63 -5.60
N ALA A 21 -2.43 -11.81 -4.30
CA ALA A 21 -3.36 -10.96 -3.55
C ALA A 21 -2.82 -9.53 -3.37
N ILE A 22 -1.51 -9.38 -3.14
CA ILE A 22 -0.84 -8.07 -3.05
C ILE A 22 -0.85 -7.38 -4.42
N VAL A 23 -0.55 -8.13 -5.49
CA VAL A 23 -0.60 -7.58 -6.86
C VAL A 23 -2.01 -7.10 -7.22
N GLU A 24 -3.04 -7.88 -6.87
CA GLU A 24 -4.42 -7.50 -7.15
C GLU A 24 -4.87 -6.30 -6.30
N ALA A 25 -4.49 -6.24 -5.02
CA ALA A 25 -4.74 -5.08 -4.18
C ALA A 25 -4.06 -3.81 -4.72
N ALA A 26 -2.81 -3.93 -5.21
CA ALA A 26 -2.08 -2.84 -5.85
C ALA A 26 -2.77 -2.34 -7.13
N ARG A 27 -3.30 -3.25 -7.95
CA ARG A 27 -4.08 -2.90 -9.15
C ARG A 27 -5.37 -2.18 -8.77
N LEU A 28 -6.13 -2.74 -7.82
CA LEU A 28 -7.42 -2.20 -7.38
C LEU A 28 -7.29 -0.83 -6.69
N SER A 29 -6.19 -0.56 -5.99
CA SER A 29 -5.97 0.74 -5.34
C SER A 29 -5.86 1.89 -6.36
N LYS A 30 -5.37 1.63 -7.58
CA LYS A 30 -5.34 2.61 -8.67
C LYS A 30 -6.70 2.85 -9.33
N GLU A 31 -7.63 1.92 -9.17
CA GLU A 31 -8.99 2.02 -9.72
C GLU A 31 -10.01 2.60 -8.72
N ALA A 32 -9.69 2.53 -7.43
CA ALA A 32 -10.48 3.15 -6.38
C ALA A 32 -10.60 4.66 -6.59
N ASN A 33 -11.71 5.23 -6.15
CA ASN A 33 -11.92 6.66 -6.23
C ASN A 33 -10.92 7.38 -5.32
N HIS A 34 -10.04 8.17 -5.94
CA HIS A 34 -8.97 8.92 -5.26
C HIS A 34 -9.49 9.85 -4.15
N TYR A 35 -10.72 10.37 -4.26
CA TYR A 35 -11.38 11.18 -3.21
C TYR A 35 -12.52 10.43 -2.51
N GLY A 36 -12.53 9.10 -2.66
CA GLY A 36 -13.55 8.21 -2.15
C GLY A 36 -13.33 7.82 -0.69
N PRO A 37 -14.15 6.88 -0.19
CA PRO A 37 -14.09 6.41 1.19
C PRO A 37 -12.75 5.79 1.61
N LEU A 38 -11.93 5.33 0.64
CA LEU A 38 -10.62 4.71 0.88
C LEU A 38 -9.43 5.69 0.83
N HIS A 39 -9.69 6.99 0.62
CA HIS A 39 -8.63 8.01 0.47
C HIS A 39 -7.55 7.92 1.55
N VAL A 40 -7.93 7.81 2.83
CA VAL A 40 -6.96 7.76 3.94
C VAL A 40 -6.08 6.50 3.89
N THR A 41 -6.62 5.37 3.43
CA THR A 41 -5.83 4.14 3.31
C THR A 41 -4.89 4.22 2.11
N ILE A 42 -5.35 4.73 0.97
CA ILE A 42 -4.59 4.69 -0.30
C ILE A 42 -3.59 5.85 -0.40
N GLU A 43 -4.03 7.08 -0.14
CA GLU A 43 -3.21 8.29 -0.31
C GLU A 43 -2.33 8.54 0.92
N ASP A 44 -2.91 8.42 2.11
CA ASP A 44 -2.18 8.66 3.36
C ASP A 44 -1.41 7.42 3.84
N TYR A 45 -1.56 6.27 3.17
CA TYR A 45 -1.01 4.96 3.59
C TYR A 45 -1.38 4.61 5.05
N SER A 46 -2.57 5.01 5.50
CA SER A 46 -3.11 4.54 6.77
C SER A 46 -3.61 3.10 6.60
N CYS A 47 -2.66 2.16 6.61
CA CYS A 47 -2.88 0.73 6.34
C CYS A 47 -3.29 -0.08 7.57
N GLU A 48 -3.46 0.56 8.73
CA GLU A 48 -3.84 -0.10 9.97
C GLU A 48 -5.25 -0.70 9.87
N ASP A 49 -5.51 -1.76 10.63
CA ASP A 49 -6.85 -2.37 10.69
C ASP A 49 -7.92 -1.36 11.13
N SER A 50 -7.57 -0.43 12.03
CA SER A 50 -8.46 0.63 12.48
C SER A 50 -8.81 1.64 11.38
N SER A 51 -7.85 1.96 10.51
CA SER A 51 -8.02 2.86 9.36
C SER A 51 -8.95 2.24 8.31
N LEU A 52 -8.79 0.94 8.02
CA LEU A 52 -9.71 0.21 7.15
C LEU A 52 -11.11 0.07 7.76
N ALA A 53 -11.21 -0.20 9.06
CA ALA A 53 -12.49 -0.27 9.74
C ALA A 53 -13.23 1.08 9.69
N PHE A 54 -12.49 2.20 9.86
CA PHE A 54 -13.04 3.54 9.70
C PHE A 54 -13.54 3.80 8.28
N CYS A 55 -12.78 3.39 7.25
CA CYS A 55 -13.21 3.48 5.85
C CYS A 55 -14.48 2.67 5.62
N ALA A 56 -14.50 1.40 6.03
CA ALA A 56 -15.63 0.48 5.85
C ALA A 56 -16.92 0.96 6.54
N ALA A 57 -16.79 1.75 7.62
CA ALA A 57 -17.92 2.34 8.33
C ALA A 57 -18.54 3.57 7.62
N GLN A 58 -17.87 4.14 6.60
CA GLN A 58 -18.41 5.27 5.84
C GLN A 58 -19.64 4.85 5.02
N LYS A 59 -20.54 5.80 4.76
CA LYS A 59 -21.83 5.53 4.09
C LYS A 59 -21.65 4.86 2.72
N ARG A 60 -22.41 3.77 2.49
CA ARG A 60 -22.33 2.89 1.29
C ARG A 60 -22.67 3.57 -0.03
N ASP A 61 -23.45 4.64 -0.02
CA ASP A 61 -23.84 5.41 -1.21
C ASP A 61 -22.66 6.15 -1.87
N LYS A 62 -21.55 6.33 -1.14
CA LYS A 62 -20.30 6.89 -1.67
C LYS A 62 -19.35 5.87 -2.29
N TRP A 63 -19.69 4.58 -2.22
CA TRP A 63 -18.82 3.51 -2.72
C TRP A 63 -19.13 3.17 -4.18
N THR A 64 -18.12 3.23 -5.02
CA THR A 64 -18.14 2.60 -6.35
C THR A 64 -17.89 1.09 -6.25
N ASP A 65 -18.09 0.36 -7.34
CA ASP A 65 -17.72 -1.07 -7.38
C ASP A 65 -16.21 -1.27 -7.22
N ALA A 66 -15.40 -0.37 -7.77
CA ALA A 66 -13.95 -0.38 -7.62
C ALA A 66 -13.54 -0.16 -6.15
N ASP A 67 -14.17 0.80 -5.45
CA ASP A 67 -13.91 1.02 -4.02
C ASP A 67 -14.22 -0.25 -3.22
N ARG A 68 -15.38 -0.88 -3.48
CA ARG A 68 -15.78 -2.12 -2.79
C ARG A 68 -14.80 -3.25 -3.00
N ALA A 69 -14.36 -3.46 -4.25
CA ALA A 69 -13.38 -4.47 -4.59
C ALA A 69 -12.04 -4.21 -3.89
N CYS A 70 -11.56 -2.96 -3.91
CA CYS A 70 -10.34 -2.56 -3.22
C CYS A 70 -10.44 -2.77 -1.70
N LEU A 71 -11.56 -2.41 -1.07
CA LEU A 71 -11.75 -2.65 0.37
C LEU A 71 -11.67 -4.14 0.71
N VAL A 72 -12.36 -5.00 -0.06
CA VAL A 72 -12.33 -6.45 0.16
C VAL A 72 -10.91 -7.01 0.00
N ALA A 73 -10.18 -6.56 -1.02
CA ALA A 73 -8.80 -6.96 -1.24
C ALA A 73 -7.90 -6.55 -0.06
N PHE A 74 -8.02 -5.31 0.43
CA PHE A 74 -7.22 -4.82 1.56
C PHE A 74 -7.60 -5.53 2.87
N GLN A 75 -8.87 -5.86 3.09
CA GLN A 75 -9.32 -6.61 4.27
C GLN A 75 -8.78 -8.05 4.32
N ALA A 76 -8.38 -8.62 3.18
CA ALA A 76 -7.76 -9.94 3.12
C ALA A 76 -6.25 -9.93 3.42
N LEU A 77 -5.63 -8.75 3.44
CA LEU A 77 -4.21 -8.54 3.71
C LEU A 77 -3.98 -8.05 5.14
N ASN A 78 -2.80 -8.29 5.69
CA ASN A 78 -2.34 -7.62 6.92
C ASN A 78 -1.75 -6.22 6.63
N GLU A 79 -1.43 -5.45 7.67
CA GLU A 79 -0.96 -4.06 7.55
C GLU A 79 0.33 -3.93 6.72
N ASN A 80 1.29 -4.86 6.89
CA ASN A 80 2.54 -4.85 6.14
C ASN A 80 2.32 -5.20 4.66
N GLU A 81 1.45 -6.18 4.38
CA GLU A 81 1.07 -6.57 3.03
C GLU A 81 0.33 -5.44 2.28
N ARG A 82 -0.57 -4.70 2.96
CA ARG A 82 -1.25 -3.53 2.38
C ARG A 82 -0.26 -2.42 2.04
N THR A 83 0.70 -2.17 2.92
CA THR A 83 1.77 -1.20 2.69
C THR A 83 2.58 -1.57 1.44
N HIS A 84 2.92 -2.85 1.27
CA HIS A 84 3.63 -3.34 0.09
C HIS A 84 2.75 -3.33 -1.18
N ALA A 85 1.44 -3.54 -1.07
CA ALA A 85 0.52 -3.38 -2.19
C ALA A 85 0.50 -1.93 -2.70
N LEU A 86 0.44 -0.95 -1.79
CA LEU A 86 0.51 0.46 -2.17
C LEU A 86 1.89 0.84 -2.72
N ALA A 87 2.98 0.34 -2.11
CA ALA A 87 4.34 0.57 -2.61
C ALA A 87 4.56 0.00 -4.01
N LEU A 88 3.97 -1.16 -4.31
CA LEU A 88 3.94 -1.73 -5.66
C LEU A 88 3.12 -0.86 -6.63
N ALA A 89 1.96 -0.37 -6.19
CA ALA A 89 1.12 0.52 -6.99
C ALA A 89 1.82 1.84 -7.35
N ASP A 90 2.62 2.38 -6.43
CA ASP A 90 3.41 3.61 -6.64
C ASP A 90 4.75 3.37 -7.35
N GLY A 91 5.10 2.12 -7.63
CA GLY A 91 6.32 1.75 -8.35
C GLY A 91 7.58 1.86 -7.50
N TYR A 92 7.46 1.87 -6.17
CA TYR A 92 8.59 1.73 -5.25
C TYR A 92 9.17 0.32 -5.29
N LEU A 93 8.30 -0.68 -5.50
CA LEU A 93 8.67 -2.08 -5.66
C LEU A 93 8.46 -2.55 -7.10
N ASP A 94 9.27 -3.49 -7.53
CA ASP A 94 9.03 -4.28 -8.73
C ASP A 94 8.16 -5.53 -8.42
N PRO A 95 7.67 -6.26 -9.44
CA PRO A 95 6.84 -7.44 -9.23
C PRO A 95 7.52 -8.60 -8.46
N SER A 96 8.83 -8.56 -8.26
CA SER A 96 9.57 -9.53 -7.43
C SER A 96 9.66 -9.11 -5.95
N GLY A 97 9.16 -7.92 -5.60
CA GLY A 97 9.22 -7.36 -4.24
C GLY A 97 10.54 -6.68 -3.91
N GLN A 98 11.40 -6.47 -4.90
CA GLN A 98 12.62 -5.69 -4.75
C GLN A 98 12.34 -4.22 -5.00
N VAL A 99 13.19 -3.34 -4.46
CA VAL A 99 13.11 -1.91 -4.78
C VAL A 99 13.33 -1.73 -6.28
N ALA A 100 12.38 -1.04 -6.91
CA ALA A 100 12.41 -0.80 -8.34
C ALA A 100 13.65 0.03 -8.71
N GLU A 101 14.19 -0.18 -9.91
CA GLU A 101 15.45 0.42 -10.37
C GLU A 101 15.49 1.94 -10.19
N ALA A 102 14.37 2.62 -10.44
CA ALA A 102 14.24 4.07 -10.30
C ALA A 102 14.46 4.60 -8.87
N TRP A 103 14.40 3.73 -7.85
CA TRP A 103 14.51 4.08 -6.44
C TRP A 103 15.76 3.48 -5.77
N ARG A 104 16.54 2.64 -6.46
CA ARG A 104 17.71 1.95 -5.87
C ARG A 104 18.79 2.91 -5.37
N GLU A 105 19.00 4.04 -6.03
CA GLU A 105 19.97 5.05 -5.58
C GLU A 105 19.58 5.68 -4.24
N TRP A 106 18.30 5.60 -3.86
CA TRP A 106 17.77 6.07 -2.58
C TRP A 106 17.66 4.94 -1.54
N ASP A 107 17.90 3.70 -1.95
CA ASP A 107 17.88 2.51 -1.10
C ASP A 107 19.25 2.25 -0.45
N VAL A 108 19.89 3.30 0.07
CA VAL A 108 21.19 3.23 0.74
C VAL A 108 21.01 2.83 2.21
N PRO A 109 21.70 1.81 2.75
CA PRO A 109 21.60 1.45 4.17
C PRO A 109 21.97 2.63 5.08
N ALA A 110 21.24 2.82 6.18
CA ALA A 110 21.43 3.95 7.11
C ALA A 110 22.85 4.03 7.73
N GLU A 111 23.65 2.96 7.64
CA GLU A 111 25.03 2.91 8.13
C GLU A 111 26.06 3.59 7.18
N GLU A 112 25.72 3.83 5.91
CA GLU A 112 26.63 4.41 4.91
C GLU A 112 26.46 5.94 4.71
N GLU A 113 25.55 6.60 5.44
CA GLU A 113 25.32 8.05 5.35
C GLU A 113 26.26 8.90 6.23
N ALA A 114 27.27 8.29 6.87
CA ALA A 114 28.17 8.93 7.85
C ALA A 114 29.49 9.47 7.28
#